data_AF-A0A2Z6CUC2-F1
#
_entry.id   AF-A0A2Z6CUC2-F1
#
_cell.length_a   1.000
_cell.length_b   1.000
_cell.length_c   1.000
_cell.angle_alpha   90.00
_cell.angle_beta   90.00
_cell.angle_gamma   90.00
#
_symmetry.space_group_name_H-M   'P 1'
#
loop_
_entity.id
_entity.type
_entity.pdbx_description
1 polymer ?
#
loop_
_entity_poly.entity_id
_entity_poly.type
_entity_poly.pdbx_seq_one_letter_code
_entity_poly.pdbx_strand_id
1 'polypeptide(L)'
;MSNPSPTESQPQPLSDFELDLLKQEYFFLQNTIEDYNKQIWVIKALGITGTGGVLALMLQQQSKASAIAIIGCSIPIFFWILESQWKHFQRGFYPRVAEIELILKNTCGFNSPGIYTSWSHSLKRSPQPKRKGYLWDGLLNSTVYVSYVLEIIFLLIIAAIAPMIWK
;
A
#
# COMPACT_ATOMS: atom_id res chain seq x y z
N MET A 1 -28.47 -12.90 -54.47
CA MET A 1 -28.68 -12.85 -53.01
C MET A 1 -27.38 -12.38 -52.39
N SER A 2 -27.27 -11.09 -52.08
CA SER A 2 -26.08 -10.47 -51.51
C SER A 2 -26.18 -10.49 -49.99
N ASN A 3 -25.25 -11.19 -49.32
CA ASN A 3 -25.10 -11.13 -47.87
C ASN A 3 -24.70 -9.72 -47.42
N PRO A 4 -25.28 -9.16 -46.35
CA PRO A 4 -24.76 -7.94 -45.75
C PRO A 4 -23.46 -8.24 -44.98
N SER A 5 -22.46 -7.39 -45.21
CA SER A 5 -21.19 -7.34 -44.48
C SER A 5 -21.37 -7.12 -42.97
N PRO A 6 -20.40 -7.52 -42.13
CA PRO A 6 -20.49 -7.35 -40.69
C PRO A 6 -20.46 -5.86 -40.35
N THR A 7 -21.53 -5.38 -39.73
CA THR A 7 -21.58 -4.07 -39.10
C THR A 7 -20.49 -4.01 -38.02
N GLU A 8 -19.41 -3.29 -38.30
CA GLU A 8 -18.49 -2.83 -37.27
C GLU A 8 -19.28 -2.03 -36.25
N SER A 9 -19.46 -2.59 -35.05
CA SER A 9 -20.10 -1.93 -33.93
C SER A 9 -19.25 -0.74 -33.50
N GLN A 10 -19.61 0.45 -33.98
CA GLN A 10 -19.13 1.72 -33.45
C GLN A 10 -19.34 1.74 -31.93
N PRO A 11 -18.39 2.25 -31.13
CA PRO A 11 -18.55 2.36 -29.68
C PRO A 11 -19.81 3.20 -29.40
N GLN A 12 -20.82 2.60 -28.78
CA GLN A 12 -21.99 3.38 -28.37
C GLN A 12 -21.57 4.39 -27.30
N PRO A 13 -22.00 5.66 -27.40
CA PRO A 13 -21.77 6.64 -26.35
C PRO A 13 -22.43 6.13 -25.07
N LEU A 14 -21.67 6.15 -23.98
CA LEU A 14 -22.10 5.69 -22.66
C LEU A 14 -23.31 6.51 -22.20
N SER A 15 -24.37 5.86 -21.72
CA SER A 15 -25.58 6.58 -21.30
C SER A 15 -25.31 7.45 -20.08
N ASP A 16 -26.07 8.54 -19.90
CA ASP A 16 -25.90 9.45 -18.75
C ASP A 16 -26.02 8.71 -17.40
N PHE A 17 -26.89 7.68 -17.34
CA PHE A 17 -27.07 6.82 -16.19
C PHE A 17 -25.82 5.98 -15.89
N GLU A 18 -25.25 5.32 -16.90
CA GLU A 18 -24.01 4.54 -16.74
C GLU A 18 -22.85 5.44 -16.33
N LEU A 19 -22.81 6.68 -16.84
CA LEU A 19 -21.75 7.63 -16.54
C LEU A 19 -21.79 8.05 -15.07
N ASP A 20 -22.99 8.29 -14.55
CA ASP A 20 -23.18 8.63 -13.15
C ASP A 20 -22.79 7.48 -12.22
N LEU A 21 -23.19 6.25 -12.57
CA LEU A 21 -22.83 5.05 -11.82
C LEU A 21 -21.31 4.82 -11.81
N LEU A 22 -20.64 5.02 -12.94
CA LEU A 22 -19.19 4.89 -13.07
C LEU A 22 -18.44 5.96 -12.25
N LYS A 23 -18.94 7.21 -12.23
CA LYS A 23 -18.40 8.28 -11.39
C LYS A 23 -18.56 7.95 -9.90
N GLN A 24 -19.74 7.47 -9.50
CA GLN A 24 -20.01 7.07 -8.13
C GLN A 24 -19.07 5.95 -7.69
N GLU A 25 -18.89 4.92 -8.52
CA GLU A 25 -17.93 3.84 -8.27
C GLU A 25 -16.50 4.38 -8.14
N TYR A 26 -16.09 5.27 -9.06
CA TYR A 26 -14.76 5.88 -9.02
C TYR A 26 -14.49 6.61 -7.70
N PHE A 27 -15.41 7.48 -7.27
CA PHE A 27 -15.25 8.22 -6.02
C PHE A 27 -15.31 7.31 -4.79
N PHE A 28 -16.17 6.29 -4.81
CA PHE A 28 -16.20 5.27 -3.76
C PHE A 28 -14.85 4.56 -3.62
N LEU A 29 -14.26 4.11 -4.74
CA LEU A 29 -12.96 3.44 -4.73
C LEU A 29 -11.83 4.37 -4.28
N GLN A 30 -11.82 5.62 -4.74
CA GLN A 30 -10.80 6.60 -4.32
C GLN A 30 -10.88 6.89 -2.81
N ASN A 31 -12.08 7.13 -2.28
CA ASN A 31 -12.29 7.34 -0.85
C ASN A 31 -11.85 6.11 -0.04
N THR A 32 -12.20 4.91 -0.53
CA THR A 32 -11.78 3.65 0.10
C THR A 32 -10.25 3.55 0.15
N ILE A 33 -9.55 3.81 -0.96
CA ILE A 33 -8.08 3.81 -1.03
C ILE A 33 -7.46 4.83 -0.07
N GLU A 34 -8.08 6.00 0.08
CA GLU A 34 -7.64 7.04 1.02
C GLU A 34 -7.79 6.59 2.48
N ASP A 35 -8.89 5.92 2.82
CA ASP A 35 -9.11 5.39 4.17
C ASP A 35 -8.10 4.28 4.51
N TYR A 36 -7.74 3.42 3.55
CA TYR A 36 -6.61 2.49 3.71
C TYR A 36 -5.30 3.23 4.04
N ASN A 37 -5.01 4.34 3.35
CA ASN A 37 -3.83 5.15 3.65
C ASN A 37 -3.88 5.73 5.08
N LYS A 38 -5.04 6.23 5.53
CA LYS A 38 -5.21 6.72 6.91
C LYS A 38 -4.92 5.63 7.93
N GLN A 39 -5.43 4.42 7.72
CA GLN A 39 -5.16 3.28 8.61
C GLN A 39 -3.67 2.89 8.61
N ILE A 40 -3.01 2.91 7.46
CA ILE A 40 -1.56 2.65 7.37
C ILE A 40 -0.76 3.69 8.16
N TRP A 41 -1.14 4.97 8.13
CA TRP A 41 -0.50 6.01 8.95
C TRP A 41 -0.65 5.74 10.46
N VAL A 42 -1.83 5.30 10.90
CA VAL A 42 -2.07 4.92 12.30
C VAL A 42 -1.19 3.73 12.70
N ILE A 43 -1.11 2.69 11.87
CA ILE A 43 -0.25 1.52 12.08
C ILE A 43 1.21 1.92 12.24
N LYS A 44 1.72 2.82 11.38
CA LYS A 44 3.09 3.33 11.49
C LYS A 44 3.31 4.12 12.77
N ALA A 45 2.37 4.98 13.15
CA ALA A 45 2.47 5.78 14.37
C ALA A 45 2.55 4.86 15.61
N LEU A 46 1.68 3.86 15.69
CA LEU A 46 1.69 2.88 16.78
C LEU A 46 2.97 2.03 16.81
N GLY A 47 3.52 1.67 15.64
CA GLY A 47 4.80 0.99 15.54
C GLY A 47 5.95 1.81 16.13
N ILE A 48 6.04 3.08 15.74
CA ILE A 48 7.05 4.02 16.27
C ILE A 48 6.89 4.20 17.79
N THR A 49 5.65 4.35 18.28
CA THR A 49 5.40 4.44 19.73
C THR A 49 5.83 3.17 20.46
N GLY A 50 5.52 1.99 19.91
CA GLY A 50 5.93 0.71 20.49
C GLY A 50 7.44 0.57 20.60
N THR A 51 8.17 0.89 19.52
CA THR A 51 9.64 0.88 19.51
C THR A 51 10.23 1.95 20.43
N GLY A 52 9.63 3.13 20.50
CA GLY A 52 10.01 4.15 21.49
C GLY A 52 9.86 3.66 22.93
N GLY A 53 8.80 2.90 23.23
CA GLY A 53 8.61 2.24 24.52
C GLY A 53 9.69 1.21 24.85
N VAL A 54 10.09 0.40 23.85
CA VAL A 54 11.23 -0.53 23.99
C VAL A 54 12.51 0.22 24.33
N LEU A 55 12.82 1.30 23.62
CA LEU A 55 14.01 2.11 23.89
C LEU A 55 13.97 2.72 25.29
N ALA A 56 12.83 3.24 25.73
CA ALA A 56 12.66 3.78 27.08
C ALA A 56 12.91 2.70 28.15
N LEU A 57 12.39 1.49 27.96
CA LEU A 57 12.62 0.36 28.86
C LEU A 57 14.07 -0.08 28.88
N MET A 58 14.77 -0.06 27.74
CA MET A 58 16.20 -0.36 27.67
C MET A 58 17.03 0.63 28.49
N LEU A 59 16.70 1.93 28.43
CA LEU A 59 17.38 2.97 29.21
C LEU A 59 17.14 2.81 30.72
N GLN A 60 15.95 2.37 31.12
CA GLN A 60 15.60 2.12 32.52
C GLN A 60 16.22 0.83 33.07
N GLN A 61 16.29 -0.23 32.27
CA GLN A 61 16.79 -1.55 32.67
C GLN A 61 18.08 -1.92 31.92
N GLN A 62 19.13 -1.13 32.13
CA GLN A 62 20.42 -1.23 31.42
C GLN A 62 21.02 -2.64 31.46
N SER A 63 20.93 -3.32 32.61
CA SER A 63 21.44 -4.69 32.78
C SER A 63 20.74 -5.74 31.90
N LYS A 64 19.53 -5.44 31.42
CA LYS A 64 18.72 -6.31 30.55
C LYS A 64 18.50 -5.72 29.15
N ALA A 65 19.15 -4.61 28.83
CA ALA A 65 18.86 -3.84 27.62
C ALA A 65 18.99 -4.67 26.33
N SER A 66 19.99 -5.56 26.24
CA SER A 66 20.15 -6.44 25.07
C SER A 66 18.98 -7.43 24.91
N ALA A 67 18.50 -8.04 26.00
CA ALA A 67 17.34 -8.91 25.97
C ALA A 67 16.06 -8.15 25.59
N ILE A 68 15.88 -6.94 26.14
CA ILE A 68 14.74 -6.08 25.83
C ILE A 68 14.76 -5.67 24.34
N ALA A 69 15.92 -5.35 23.78
CA ALA A 69 16.07 -5.02 22.37
C ALA A 69 15.72 -6.19 21.42
N ILE A 70 16.18 -7.41 21.75
CA ILE A 70 15.88 -8.62 20.98
C ILE A 70 14.38 -8.91 21.01
N ILE A 71 13.75 -8.86 22.18
CA ILE A 71 12.30 -9.02 22.32
C ILE A 71 11.58 -7.88 21.58
N GLY A 72 12.11 -6.67 21.65
CA GLY A 72 11.60 -5.48 20.98
C GLY A 72 11.54 -5.60 19.46
N CYS A 73 12.41 -6.42 18.84
CA CYS A 73 12.35 -6.70 17.39
C CYS A 73 11.02 -7.35 16.96
N SER A 74 10.27 -7.97 17.87
CA SER A 74 8.94 -8.50 17.57
C SER A 74 7.92 -7.41 17.19
N ILE A 75 8.09 -6.19 17.70
CA ILE A 75 7.20 -5.06 17.42
C ILE A 75 7.23 -4.69 15.93
N PRO A 76 8.38 -4.29 15.33
CA PRO A 76 8.42 -3.95 13.91
C PRO A 76 8.05 -5.14 13.02
N ILE A 77 8.31 -6.39 13.41
CA ILE A 77 7.85 -7.57 12.66
C ILE A 77 6.32 -7.65 12.63
N PHE A 78 5.66 -7.46 13.77
CA PHE A 78 4.20 -7.48 13.86
C PHE A 78 3.57 -6.36 13.02
N PHE A 79 4.10 -5.14 13.14
CA PHE A 79 3.61 -4.00 12.37
C PHE A 79 3.92 -4.14 10.87
N TRP A 80 5.03 -4.78 10.49
CA TRP A 80 5.33 -5.11 9.10
C TRP A 80 4.26 -6.02 8.51
N ILE A 81 3.86 -7.07 9.22
CA ILE A 81 2.81 -7.99 8.75
C ILE A 81 1.49 -7.24 8.58
N LEU A 82 1.10 -6.43 9.57
CA LEU A 82 -0.12 -5.64 9.49
C LEU A 82 -0.10 -4.67 8.31
N GLU A 83 0.91 -3.80 8.18
CA GLU A 83 0.99 -2.85 7.05
C GLU A 83 0.96 -3.60 5.70
N SER A 84 1.60 -4.76 5.63
CA SER A 84 1.60 -5.61 4.43
C SER A 84 0.20 -6.11 4.08
N GLN A 85 -0.63 -6.51 5.06
CA GLN A 85 -2.02 -6.92 4.84
C GLN A 85 -2.86 -5.76 4.32
N TRP A 86 -2.77 -4.61 4.97
CA TRP A 86 -3.52 -3.41 4.57
C TRP A 86 -3.14 -2.93 3.17
N LYS A 87 -1.85 -2.89 2.81
CA LYS A 87 -1.43 -2.55 1.44
C LYS A 87 -1.82 -3.61 0.41
N HIS A 88 -1.85 -4.88 0.79
CA HIS A 88 -2.33 -5.93 -0.11
C HIS A 88 -3.81 -5.73 -0.45
N PHE A 89 -4.66 -5.47 0.56
CA PHE A 89 -6.07 -5.17 0.35
C PHE A 89 -6.27 -3.88 -0.46
N GLN A 90 -5.54 -2.81 -0.14
CA GLN A 90 -5.58 -1.55 -0.90
C GLN A 90 -5.27 -1.75 -2.38
N ARG A 91 -4.28 -2.60 -2.70
CA ARG A 91 -3.91 -2.91 -4.09
C ARG A 91 -4.99 -3.64 -4.88
N GLY A 92 -5.91 -4.33 -4.21
CA GLY A 92 -7.05 -4.98 -4.86
C GLY A 92 -7.94 -4.01 -5.63
N PHE A 93 -8.00 -2.75 -5.20
CA PHE A 93 -8.86 -1.73 -5.83
C PHE A 93 -8.22 -1.04 -7.05
N TYR A 94 -6.89 -1.02 -7.13
CA TYR A 94 -6.17 -0.30 -8.19
C TYR A 94 -6.47 -0.74 -9.63
N PRO A 95 -6.61 -2.05 -9.94
CA PRO A 95 -6.97 -2.47 -11.30
C PRO A 95 -8.30 -1.90 -11.76
N ARG A 96 -9.30 -1.86 -10.87
CA ARG A 96 -10.63 -1.33 -11.20
C ARG A 96 -10.61 0.19 -11.38
N VAL A 97 -9.87 0.91 -10.53
CA VAL A 97 -9.66 2.35 -10.71
C VAL A 97 -8.99 2.65 -12.07
N ALA A 98 -7.97 1.87 -12.44
CA ALA A 98 -7.28 2.03 -13.72
C ALA A 98 -8.22 1.79 -14.93
N GLU A 99 -9.09 0.79 -14.83
CA GLU A 99 -10.10 0.48 -15.85
C GLU A 99 -11.10 1.63 -16.00
N ILE A 100 -11.62 2.15 -14.89
CA ILE A 100 -12.57 3.28 -14.92
C ILE A 100 -11.91 4.53 -15.53
N GLU A 101 -10.67 4.87 -15.14
CA GLU A 101 -9.94 6.00 -15.72
C GLU A 101 -9.72 5.82 -17.24
N LEU A 102 -9.48 4.58 -17.70
CA LEU A 102 -9.36 4.27 -19.13
C LEU A 102 -10.69 4.46 -19.88
N ILE A 103 -11.81 4.01 -19.31
CA ILE A 103 -13.16 4.19 -19.89
C ILE A 103 -13.49 5.68 -19.98
N LEU A 104 -13.30 6.44 -18.91
CA LEU A 104 -13.58 7.88 -18.89
C LEU A 104 -12.74 8.65 -19.92
N LYS A 105 -11.48 8.25 -20.10
CA LYS A 105 -10.59 8.85 -21.09
C LYS A 105 -10.98 8.50 -22.52
N ASN A 106 -11.14 7.21 -22.82
CA ASN A 106 -11.33 6.73 -24.20
C ASN A 106 -12.76 6.95 -24.72
N THR A 107 -13.76 6.78 -23.85
CA THR A 107 -15.18 6.83 -24.24
C THR A 107 -15.76 8.23 -24.06
N CYS A 108 -15.38 8.96 -23.01
CA CYS A 108 -15.96 10.26 -22.71
C CYS A 108 -15.05 11.45 -23.04
N GLY A 109 -13.80 11.21 -23.47
CA GLY A 109 -12.83 12.27 -23.78
C GLY A 109 -12.40 13.09 -22.56
N PHE A 110 -12.65 12.61 -21.33
CA PHE A 110 -12.26 13.32 -20.13
C PHE A 110 -10.75 13.16 -19.88
N ASN A 111 -10.06 14.29 -19.70
CA ASN A 111 -8.64 14.32 -19.33
C ASN A 111 -8.40 14.25 -17.81
N SER A 112 -9.44 14.15 -16.98
CA SER A 112 -9.36 14.37 -15.52
C SER A 112 -10.14 13.33 -14.69
N PRO A 113 -9.68 12.98 -13.47
CA PRO A 113 -8.44 13.45 -12.84
C PRO A 113 -7.25 12.52 -13.04
N GLY A 114 -7.46 11.27 -13.51
CA GLY A 114 -6.37 10.33 -13.79
C GLY A 114 -5.42 10.14 -12.61
N ILE A 115 -5.93 10.13 -11.37
CA ILE A 115 -5.09 10.19 -10.16
C ILE A 115 -4.20 8.96 -10.10
N TYR A 116 -4.79 7.78 -10.32
CA TYR A 116 -4.04 6.54 -10.26
C TYR A 116 -3.10 6.38 -11.46
N THR A 117 -3.58 6.66 -12.68
CA THR A 117 -2.77 6.60 -13.90
C THR A 117 -1.60 7.59 -13.87
N SER A 118 -1.80 8.81 -13.39
CA SER A 118 -0.73 9.81 -13.22
C SER A 118 0.32 9.37 -12.20
N TRP A 119 -0.12 8.89 -11.03
CA TRP A 119 0.79 8.41 -9.99
C TRP A 119 1.57 7.15 -10.41
N SER A 120 0.88 6.18 -11.03
CA SER A 120 1.49 4.95 -11.50
C SER A 120 2.52 5.22 -12.61
N HIS A 121 2.20 6.11 -13.55
CA HIS A 121 3.13 6.56 -14.58
C HIS A 121 4.38 7.23 -13.98
N SER A 122 4.20 8.15 -13.03
CA SER A 122 5.31 8.86 -12.36
C SER A 122 6.25 7.91 -11.62
N LEU A 123 5.73 6.84 -11.04
CA LEU A 123 6.52 5.84 -10.32
C LEU A 123 6.92 4.64 -11.18
N LYS A 124 6.69 4.68 -12.50
CA LYS A 124 6.93 3.55 -13.43
C LYS A 124 6.30 2.25 -12.93
N ARG A 125 5.15 2.34 -12.25
CA ARG A 125 4.40 1.21 -11.72
C ARG A 125 3.45 0.72 -12.78
N SER A 126 3.45 -0.59 -13.02
CA SER A 126 2.51 -1.20 -13.93
C SER A 126 1.14 -1.31 -13.25
N PRO A 127 0.05 -0.91 -13.91
CA PRO A 127 -1.32 -1.11 -13.43
C PRO A 127 -1.76 -2.57 -13.52
N GLN A 128 -1.00 -3.40 -14.25
CA GLN A 128 -1.30 -4.81 -14.41
C GLN A 128 -1.29 -5.49 -13.04
N PRO A 129 -2.38 -6.20 -12.66
CA PRO A 129 -2.40 -6.99 -11.45
C PRO A 129 -1.38 -8.11 -11.61
N LYS A 130 -0.16 -7.88 -11.14
CA LYS A 130 0.78 -8.96 -10.87
C LYS A 130 0.16 -9.74 -9.73
N ARG A 131 -0.58 -10.82 -10.02
CA ARG A 131 -1.03 -11.79 -9.02
C ARG A 131 0.21 -12.55 -8.51
N LYS A 132 1.10 -11.87 -7.79
CA LYS A 132 2.23 -12.52 -7.13
C LYS A 132 1.87 -12.96 -5.72
N GLY A 133 0.63 -12.73 -5.30
CA GLY A 133 0.09 -13.19 -4.02
C GLY A 133 0.57 -12.32 -2.86
N TYR A 134 0.03 -12.57 -1.68
CA TYR A 134 0.27 -11.76 -0.48
C TYR A 134 1.76 -11.62 -0.12
N LEU A 135 2.56 -12.67 -0.29
CA LEU A 135 3.98 -12.64 0.08
C LEU A 135 4.79 -11.62 -0.73
N TRP A 136 4.58 -11.56 -2.04
CA TRP A 136 5.35 -10.67 -2.91
C TRP A 136 4.73 -9.27 -3.00
N ASP A 137 3.40 -9.18 -2.99
CA ASP A 137 2.70 -7.91 -3.15
C ASP A 137 2.45 -7.18 -1.83
N GLY A 138 2.34 -7.92 -0.72
CA GLY A 138 2.25 -7.36 0.63
C GLY A 138 3.64 -7.31 1.27
N LEU A 139 4.13 -8.47 1.70
CA LEU A 139 5.26 -8.60 2.62
C LEU A 139 6.57 -8.03 2.04
N LEU A 140 6.93 -8.43 0.81
CA LEU A 140 8.18 -8.04 0.15
C LEU A 140 8.06 -6.76 -0.69
N ASN A 141 6.98 -6.00 -0.49
CA ASN A 141 6.85 -4.69 -1.12
C ASN A 141 7.93 -3.74 -0.59
N SER A 142 8.79 -3.24 -1.48
CA SER A 142 9.90 -2.33 -1.14
C SER A 142 9.47 -1.09 -0.36
N THR A 143 8.27 -0.57 -0.62
CA THR A 143 7.74 0.57 0.16
C THR A 143 7.31 0.24 1.58
N VAL A 144 7.26 -1.04 1.94
CA VAL A 144 6.88 -1.53 3.28
C VAL A 144 8.11 -2.08 3.98
N TYR A 145 8.76 -3.08 3.40
CA TYR A 145 9.77 -3.85 4.14
C TYR A 145 10.99 -3.00 4.53
N VAL A 146 11.36 -2.00 3.72
CA VAL A 146 12.59 -1.23 3.95
C VAL A 146 12.55 -0.52 5.29
N SER A 147 11.44 0.12 5.67
CA SER A 147 11.34 0.81 6.96
C SER A 147 11.48 -0.15 8.14
N TYR A 148 10.82 -1.32 8.07
CA TYR A 148 10.85 -2.29 9.15
C TYR A 148 12.18 -3.03 9.26
N VAL A 149 12.82 -3.35 8.14
CA VAL A 149 14.16 -3.95 8.15
C VAL A 149 15.19 -2.99 8.75
N LEU A 150 15.12 -1.70 8.41
CA LEU A 150 15.99 -0.69 9.03
C LEU A 150 15.77 -0.58 10.54
N GLU A 151 14.51 -0.62 10.98
CA GLU A 151 14.16 -0.58 12.41
C GLU A 151 14.64 -1.82 13.17
N ILE A 152 14.50 -3.01 12.59
CA ILE A 152 15.01 -4.26 13.17
C ILE A 152 16.54 -4.22 13.24
N ILE A 153 17.22 -3.82 12.17
CA ILE A 153 18.68 -3.68 12.16
C ILE A 153 19.14 -2.70 13.24
N PHE A 154 18.46 -1.57 13.37
CA PHE A 154 18.74 -0.59 14.41
C PHE A 154 18.63 -1.19 15.81
N LEU A 155 17.55 -1.90 16.13
CA LEU A 155 17.38 -2.57 17.43
C LEU A 155 18.45 -3.64 17.67
N LEU A 156 18.82 -4.41 16.65
CA LEU A 156 19.88 -5.42 16.74
C LEU A 156 21.26 -4.80 16.99
N ILE A 157 21.56 -3.66 16.34
CA ILE A 157 22.79 -2.91 16.58
C ILE A 157 22.83 -2.43 18.03
N ILE A 158 21.74 -1.87 18.55
CA ILE A 158 21.70 -1.45 19.97
C ILE A 158 21.83 -2.68 20.88
N ALA A 159 21.18 -3.81 20.57
CA ALA A 159 21.29 -5.03 21.36
C ALA A 159 22.74 -5.54 21.48
N ALA A 160 23.53 -5.39 20.41
CA ALA A 160 24.93 -5.79 20.36
C ALA A 160 25.86 -4.81 21.09
N ILE A 161 25.56 -3.50 21.03
CA ILE A 161 26.39 -2.44 21.63
C ILE A 161 26.04 -2.21 23.11
N ALA A 162 24.79 -2.44 23.52
CA ALA A 162 24.31 -2.26 24.89
C ALA A 162 25.22 -2.85 25.97
N PRO A 163 25.73 -4.11 25.85
CA PRO A 163 26.66 -4.69 26.82
C PRO A 163 28.04 -4.03 26.86
N MET A 164 28.42 -3.27 25.82
CA MET A 164 29.68 -2.52 25.78
C MET A 164 29.53 -1.14 26.43
N ILE A 165 28.35 -0.52 26.30
CA ILE A 165 28.07 0.83 26.86
C ILE A 165 27.76 0.77 28.35
N TRP A 166 26.98 -0.22 28.79
CA TRP A 166 26.49 -0.32 30.17
C TRP A 166 27.25 -1.36 31.02
N LYS A 167 28.53 -1.56 30.70
CA LYS A 167 29.46 -2.34 31.50
C LYS A 167 29.99 -1.54 32.69
#